data_AF-A0A7V0MJ83-F1
#
_entry.id   AF-A0A7V0MJ83-F1
#
_cell.length_a   1.000
_cell.length_b   1.000
_cell.length_c   1.000
_cell.angle_alpha   90.00
_cell.angle_beta   90.00
_cell.angle_gamma   90.00
#
_symmetry.space_group_name_H-M   'P 1'
#
loop_
_entity.id
_entity.type
_entity.pdbx_description
1 polymer ?
#
loop_
_entity_poly.entity_id
_entity_poly.type
_entity_poly.pdbx_seq_one_letter_code
_entity_poly.pdbx_strand_id
1 'polypeptide(L)'
;MPRLQKMIRKLVLLLVVGFTVYGCAHGPKIKSLPEQDITIEHITKDKEKQEAIKKLIIRKAEEIASKRMAELAREKQLKQKEIEKEQHRVLKQILKSPPVPIKVPDTILRVLILPYVDANGVFHQYSYLYLKVDEGKWLLGDYLLGPIKTTLMESSAKQRKRKKKLATPLR
;
A
#
# COMPACT_ATOMS: atom_id res chain seq x y z
N MET A 1 2.58 38.53 -0.07
CA MET A 1 1.43 37.65 -0.39
C MET A 1 0.27 37.60 0.66
N PRO A 2 -0.04 38.61 1.51
CA PRO A 2 -1.17 38.50 2.47
C PRO A 2 -2.49 39.18 2.02
N ARG A 3 -2.52 39.90 0.88
CA ARG A 3 -3.69 40.66 0.43
C ARG A 3 -4.76 39.81 -0.27
N LEU A 4 -4.36 38.74 -0.96
CA LEU A 4 -5.26 37.86 -1.71
C LEU A 4 -6.14 37.00 -0.78
N GLN A 5 -5.58 36.52 0.34
CA GLN A 5 -6.30 35.70 1.31
C GLN A 5 -7.38 36.49 2.07
N LYS A 6 -7.18 37.80 2.28
CA LYS A 6 -8.19 38.70 2.87
C LYS A 6 -9.35 38.99 1.92
N MET A 7 -9.08 39.08 0.61
CA MET A 7 -10.16 39.22 -0.39
C MET A 7 -11.02 37.96 -0.49
N ILE A 8 -10.40 36.78 -0.50
CA ILE A 8 -11.13 35.51 -0.60
C ILE A 8 -12.03 35.31 0.63
N ARG A 9 -11.55 35.62 1.85
CA ARG A 9 -12.38 35.55 3.06
C ARG A 9 -13.55 36.55 3.04
N LYS A 10 -13.35 37.77 2.54
CA LYS A 10 -14.45 38.75 2.39
C LYS A 10 -15.48 38.33 1.33
N LEU A 11 -15.02 37.71 0.23
CA LEU A 11 -15.88 37.21 -0.84
C LEU A 11 -16.76 36.05 -0.37
N VAL A 12 -16.18 35.10 0.38
CA VAL A 12 -16.94 33.96 0.95
C VAL A 12 -17.95 34.43 2.00
N LEU A 13 -17.59 35.42 2.83
CA LEU A 13 -18.52 35.96 3.83
C LEU A 13 -19.71 36.70 3.19
N LEU A 14 -19.48 37.43 2.08
CA LEU A 14 -20.55 38.08 1.32
C LEU A 14 -21.49 37.08 0.64
N LEU A 15 -20.96 35.95 0.14
CA LEU A 15 -21.77 34.91 -0.49
C LEU A 15 -22.68 34.17 0.50
N VAL A 16 -22.20 33.92 1.73
CA VAL A 16 -22.99 33.24 2.78
C VAL A 16 -24.09 34.15 3.32
N VAL A 17 -23.82 35.45 3.51
CA VAL A 17 -24.84 36.42 3.97
C VAL A 17 -25.87 36.72 2.87
N GLY A 18 -25.44 36.77 1.60
CA GLY A 18 -26.35 36.98 0.46
C GLY A 18 -27.38 35.87 0.28
N PHE A 19 -27.02 34.61 0.54
CA PHE A 19 -27.93 33.48 0.42
C PHE A 19 -29.00 33.43 1.53
N THR A 20 -28.71 33.99 2.70
CA THR A 20 -29.66 34.00 3.83
C THR A 20 -30.71 35.12 3.76
N VAL A 21 -30.47 36.20 3.00
CA VAL A 21 -31.39 37.37 2.96
C VAL A 21 -32.36 37.33 1.79
N TYR A 22 -32.03 36.66 0.67
CA TYR A 22 -32.91 36.57 -0.50
C TYR A 22 -33.92 35.40 -0.46
N GLY A 23 -33.96 34.62 0.62
CA GLY A 23 -34.82 33.44 0.75
C GLY A 23 -36.27 33.70 1.19
N CYS A 24 -36.68 34.93 1.51
CA CYS A 24 -38.03 35.20 2.03
C CYS A 24 -38.55 36.56 1.56
N ALA A 25 -39.21 36.61 0.39
CA ALA A 25 -40.36 37.48 0.13
C ALA A 25 -40.69 37.49 -1.37
N HIS A 26 -41.62 36.64 -1.81
CA HIS A 26 -42.74 36.99 -2.70
C HIS A 26 -43.50 35.71 -3.06
N GLY A 27 -44.69 35.53 -2.49
CA GLY A 27 -45.65 34.55 -2.98
C GLY A 27 -46.25 35.04 -4.31
N PRO A 28 -46.35 34.20 -5.36
CA PRO A 28 -46.96 34.61 -6.61
C PRO A 28 -48.47 34.83 -6.44
N LYS A 29 -48.98 36.01 -6.81
CA LYS A 29 -50.41 36.24 -7.01
C LYS A 29 -50.85 35.51 -8.29
N ILE A 30 -51.49 34.36 -8.12
CA ILE A 30 -52.12 33.62 -9.21
C ILE A 30 -53.43 34.32 -9.54
N LYS A 31 -53.54 34.89 -10.75
CA LYS A 31 -54.84 35.25 -11.35
C LYS A 31 -55.43 33.95 -11.87
N SER A 32 -56.57 33.52 -11.32
CA SER A 32 -57.33 32.38 -11.83
C SER A 32 -57.88 32.73 -13.22
N LEU A 33 -57.35 32.06 -14.24
CA LEU A 33 -57.98 31.94 -15.56
C LEU A 33 -58.77 30.62 -15.63
N PRO A 34 -59.79 30.53 -16.48
CA PRO A 34 -60.93 29.64 -16.30
C PRO A 34 -60.54 28.17 -16.45
N GLU A 35 -61.18 27.40 -15.59
CA GLU A 35 -61.27 25.95 -15.53
C GLU A 35 -61.65 25.39 -16.90
N GLN A 36 -60.66 24.84 -17.62
CA GLN A 36 -60.91 23.94 -18.73
C GLN A 36 -60.75 22.52 -18.19
N ASP A 37 -61.86 21.81 -18.12
CA ASP A 37 -61.97 20.40 -17.75
C ASP A 37 -61.12 19.54 -18.68
N ILE A 38 -59.93 19.16 -18.21
CA ILE A 38 -59.15 18.08 -18.81
C ILE A 38 -59.57 16.81 -18.09
N THR A 39 -60.31 15.95 -18.79
CA THR A 39 -60.79 14.65 -18.30
C THR A 39 -59.67 13.81 -17.68
N ILE A 40 -59.86 13.43 -16.42
CA ILE A 40 -58.91 12.74 -15.53
C ILE A 40 -58.41 11.38 -16.06
N GLU A 41 -59.02 10.83 -17.11
CA GLU A 41 -58.67 9.51 -17.67
C GLU A 41 -57.36 9.46 -18.48
N HIS A 42 -56.84 10.60 -18.94
CA HIS A 42 -55.60 10.61 -19.74
C HIS A 42 -54.32 10.64 -18.88
N ILE A 43 -54.41 11.04 -17.60
CA ILE A 43 -53.26 11.15 -16.68
C ILE A 43 -52.93 9.79 -16.02
N THR A 44 -53.91 8.89 -15.94
CA THR A 44 -53.77 7.57 -15.29
C THR A 44 -53.06 6.54 -16.18
N LYS A 45 -53.30 6.54 -17.50
CA LYS A 45 -52.62 5.66 -18.47
C LYS A 45 -51.11 5.91 -18.57
N ASP A 46 -50.66 7.13 -18.32
CA ASP A 46 -49.23 7.45 -18.31
C ASP A 46 -48.54 7.04 -17.00
N LYS A 47 -49.24 7.03 -15.85
CA LYS A 47 -48.65 6.59 -14.58
C LYS A 47 -48.26 5.12 -14.56
N GLU A 48 -49.12 4.22 -15.07
CA GLU A 48 -48.79 2.79 -15.17
C GLU A 48 -47.65 2.53 -16.16
N LYS A 49 -47.64 3.23 -17.31
CA LYS A 49 -46.54 3.19 -18.26
C LYS A 49 -45.23 3.72 -17.65
N GLN A 50 -45.28 4.82 -16.91
CA GLN A 50 -44.13 5.38 -16.18
C GLN A 50 -43.60 4.39 -15.14
N GLU A 51 -44.48 3.71 -14.42
CA GLU A 51 -44.09 2.72 -13.43
C GLU A 51 -43.48 1.46 -14.06
N ALA A 52 -44.02 1.02 -15.19
CA ALA A 52 -43.45 -0.06 -15.99
C ALA A 52 -42.06 0.29 -16.53
N ILE A 53 -41.87 1.52 -17.03
CA ILE A 53 -40.57 2.03 -17.50
C ILE A 53 -39.57 2.11 -16.34
N LYS A 54 -39.98 2.60 -15.15
CA LYS A 54 -39.13 2.62 -13.96
C LYS A 54 -38.67 1.21 -13.56
N LYS A 55 -39.58 0.23 -13.55
CA LYS A 55 -39.26 -1.18 -13.26
C LYS A 55 -38.29 -1.75 -14.29
N LEU A 56 -38.43 -1.40 -15.57
CA LEU A 56 -37.52 -1.82 -16.63
C LEU A 56 -36.11 -1.23 -16.45
N ILE A 57 -36.02 0.06 -16.10
CA ILE A 57 -34.74 0.75 -15.85
C ILE A 57 -34.01 0.12 -14.66
N ILE A 58 -34.73 -0.19 -13.58
CA ILE A 58 -34.15 -0.83 -12.39
C ILE A 58 -33.57 -2.20 -12.75
N ARG A 59 -34.33 -3.05 -13.46
CA ARG A 59 -33.85 -4.37 -13.92
C ARG A 59 -32.61 -4.26 -14.82
N LYS A 60 -32.63 -3.32 -15.78
CA LYS A 60 -31.48 -3.03 -16.65
C LYS A 60 -30.28 -2.54 -15.85
N ALA A 61 -30.47 -1.69 -14.85
CA ALA A 61 -29.41 -1.19 -14.00
C ALA A 61 -28.79 -2.31 -13.15
N GLU A 62 -29.59 -3.22 -12.60
CA GLU A 62 -29.14 -4.41 -11.86
C GLU A 62 -28.36 -5.38 -12.76
N GLU A 63 -28.81 -5.59 -14.00
CA GLU A 63 -28.11 -6.41 -14.99
C GLU A 63 -26.75 -5.80 -15.37
N ILE A 64 -26.68 -4.49 -15.56
CA ILE A 64 -25.43 -3.78 -15.84
C ILE A 64 -24.49 -3.81 -14.63
N ALA A 65 -25.04 -3.62 -13.42
CA ALA A 65 -24.26 -3.68 -12.18
C ALA A 65 -23.67 -5.08 -11.95
N SER A 66 -24.45 -6.14 -12.12
CA SER A 66 -23.99 -7.52 -11.97
C SER A 66 -22.91 -7.89 -13.00
N LYS A 67 -23.08 -7.48 -14.27
CA LYS A 67 -22.06 -7.66 -15.32
C LYS A 67 -20.75 -6.94 -14.98
N ARG A 68 -20.82 -5.67 -14.57
CA ARG A 68 -19.63 -4.88 -14.16
C ARG A 68 -18.93 -5.47 -12.94
N MET A 69 -19.68 -5.94 -11.95
CA MET A 69 -19.10 -6.57 -10.76
C MET A 69 -18.38 -7.89 -11.10
N ALA A 70 -18.93 -8.68 -12.02
CA ALA A 70 -18.29 -9.91 -12.51
C ALA A 70 -17.01 -9.64 -13.30
N GLU A 71 -17.00 -8.62 -14.17
CA GLU A 71 -15.79 -8.18 -14.89
C GLU A 71 -14.72 -7.68 -13.92
N LEU A 72 -15.10 -6.83 -12.96
CA LEU A 72 -14.17 -6.29 -11.96
C LEU A 72 -13.58 -7.39 -11.07
N ALA A 73 -14.37 -8.42 -10.75
CA ALA A 73 -13.88 -9.59 -10.02
C ALA A 73 -12.86 -10.40 -10.85
N ARG A 74 -13.10 -10.57 -12.15
CA ARG A 74 -12.16 -11.25 -13.07
C ARG A 74 -10.85 -10.48 -13.23
N GLU A 75 -10.92 -9.16 -13.38
CA GLU A 75 -9.73 -8.30 -13.46
C GLU A 75 -8.91 -8.36 -12.16
N LYS A 76 -9.58 -8.31 -11.00
CA LYS A 76 -8.91 -8.47 -9.70
C LYS A 76 -8.22 -9.83 -9.59
N GLN A 77 -8.89 -10.91 -9.99
CA GLN A 77 -8.29 -12.24 -10.00
C GLN A 77 -7.09 -12.34 -10.94
N LEU A 78 -7.15 -11.73 -12.12
CA LEU A 78 -6.04 -11.74 -13.07
C LEU A 78 -4.83 -10.98 -12.52
N LYS A 79 -5.05 -9.77 -11.97
CA LYS A 79 -4.01 -8.98 -11.31
C LYS A 79 -3.39 -9.74 -10.13
N GLN A 80 -4.21 -10.40 -9.33
CA GLN A 80 -3.73 -11.20 -8.20
C GLN A 80 -2.82 -12.35 -8.66
N LYS A 81 -3.22 -13.08 -9.71
CA LYS A 81 -2.38 -14.14 -10.30
C LYS A 81 -1.07 -13.62 -10.86
N GLU A 82 -1.08 -12.43 -11.46
CA GLU A 82 0.13 -11.80 -11.99
C GLU A 82 1.10 -11.40 -10.87
N ILE A 83 0.58 -10.83 -9.77
CA ILE A 83 1.35 -10.53 -8.56
C ILE A 83 1.98 -11.79 -7.98
N GLU A 84 1.21 -12.87 -7.83
CA GLU A 84 1.71 -14.16 -7.34
C GLU A 84 2.84 -14.71 -8.23
N LYS A 85 2.67 -14.61 -9.55
CA LYS A 85 3.66 -15.05 -10.52
C LYS A 85 4.95 -14.26 -10.41
N GLU A 86 4.86 -12.95 -10.20
CA GLU A 86 6.00 -12.06 -9.99
C GLU A 86 6.71 -12.35 -8.67
N GLN A 87 5.96 -12.51 -7.57
CA GLN A 87 6.50 -12.92 -6.27
C GLN A 87 7.27 -14.25 -6.38
N HIS A 88 6.71 -15.24 -7.07
CA HIS A 88 7.39 -16.50 -7.33
C HIS A 88 8.66 -16.33 -8.18
N ARG A 89 8.66 -15.43 -9.16
CA ARG A 89 9.85 -15.13 -9.99
C ARG A 89 10.97 -14.54 -9.13
N VAL A 90 10.65 -13.51 -8.33
CA VAL A 90 11.60 -12.85 -7.42
C VAL A 90 12.15 -13.84 -6.39
N LEU A 91 11.28 -14.66 -5.78
CA LEU A 91 11.70 -15.69 -4.82
C LEU A 91 12.67 -16.69 -5.46
N LYS A 92 12.37 -17.18 -6.67
CA LYS A 92 13.28 -18.08 -7.42
C LYS A 92 14.61 -17.43 -7.73
N GLN A 93 14.65 -16.13 -8.00
CA GLN A 93 15.89 -15.39 -8.24
C GLN A 93 16.72 -15.27 -6.96
N ILE A 94 16.09 -14.98 -5.82
CA ILE A 94 16.76 -14.92 -4.51
C ILE A 94 17.34 -16.30 -4.15
N LEU A 95 16.58 -17.38 -4.34
CA LEU A 95 17.05 -18.75 -4.06
C LEU A 95 18.21 -19.20 -4.96
N LYS A 96 18.31 -18.66 -6.18
CA LYS A 96 19.41 -18.95 -7.12
C LYS A 96 20.63 -18.04 -6.90
N SER A 97 20.46 -16.92 -6.20
CA SER A 97 21.55 -16.00 -5.93
C SER A 97 22.58 -16.66 -5.00
N PRO A 98 23.89 -16.39 -5.18
CA PRO A 98 24.90 -16.93 -4.29
C PRO A 98 24.59 -16.47 -2.86
N PRO A 99 24.80 -17.35 -1.86
CA PRO A 99 24.47 -17.03 -0.49
C PRO A 99 25.31 -15.82 -0.04
N VAL A 100 24.63 -14.72 0.27
CA VAL A 100 25.28 -13.45 0.66
C VAL A 100 25.79 -13.61 2.10
N PRO A 101 27.06 -13.26 2.38
CA PRO A 101 27.56 -13.29 3.75
C PRO A 101 26.81 -12.26 4.60
N ILE A 102 26.40 -12.67 5.80
CA ILE A 102 25.66 -11.81 6.71
C ILE A 102 26.67 -11.20 7.69
N LYS A 103 26.69 -9.87 7.79
CA LYS A 103 27.50 -9.15 8.79
C LYS A 103 26.62 -8.78 9.98
N VAL A 104 27.05 -9.12 11.20
CA VAL A 104 26.42 -8.59 12.41
C VAL A 104 26.73 -7.08 12.49
N PRO A 105 25.78 -6.22 12.86
CA PRO A 105 26.08 -4.81 13.08
C PRO A 105 27.07 -4.60 14.22
N ASP A 106 27.81 -3.50 14.17
CA ASP A 106 28.75 -3.11 15.22
C ASP A 106 27.99 -2.71 16.50
N THR A 107 28.56 -3.01 17.67
CA THR A 107 27.97 -2.58 18.95
C THR A 107 28.49 -1.19 19.29
N ILE A 108 27.58 -0.21 19.32
CA ILE A 108 27.89 1.19 19.57
C ILE A 108 27.32 1.61 20.92
N LEU A 109 28.16 2.13 21.80
CA LEU A 109 27.74 2.80 23.02
C LEU A 109 27.59 4.30 22.77
N ARG A 110 26.46 4.84 23.24
CA ARG A 110 26.22 6.28 23.26
C ARG A 110 26.34 6.78 24.69
N VAL A 111 27.36 7.59 24.94
CA VAL A 111 27.59 8.24 26.23
C VAL A 111 27.05 9.67 26.16
N LEU A 112 26.18 10.02 27.11
CA LEU A 112 25.74 11.40 27.31
C LEU A 112 26.70 12.09 28.26
N ILE A 113 27.34 13.15 27.78
CA ILE A 113 28.10 14.07 28.61
C ILE A 113 27.14 15.20 28.99
N LEU A 114 26.85 15.31 30.27
CA LEU A 114 25.98 16.36 30.80
C LEU A 114 26.69 17.73 30.71
N PRO A 115 25.92 18.83 30.67
CA PRO A 115 26.51 20.16 30.68
C PRO A 115 27.35 20.37 31.94
N TYR A 116 28.53 20.96 31.79
CA TYR A 116 29.42 21.24 32.90
C TYR A 116 30.23 22.51 32.65
N VAL A 117 30.75 23.10 33.72
CA VAL A 117 31.70 24.22 33.64
C VAL A 117 33.08 23.65 33.93
N ASP A 118 34.05 23.95 33.08
CA ASP A 118 35.42 23.49 33.28
C ASP A 118 36.17 24.36 34.31
N ALA A 119 37.42 23.98 34.61
CA ALA A 119 38.27 24.71 35.55
C ALA A 119 38.60 26.16 35.10
N ASN A 120 38.42 26.47 33.81
CA ASN A 120 38.65 27.79 33.25
C ASN A 120 37.36 28.64 33.23
N GLY A 121 36.25 28.13 33.76
CA GLY A 121 34.96 28.81 33.78
C GLY A 121 34.20 28.76 32.44
N VAL A 122 34.62 27.91 31.49
CA VAL A 122 33.94 27.76 30.21
C VAL A 122 32.80 26.77 30.37
N PHE A 123 31.60 27.19 29.96
CA PHE A 123 30.41 26.34 29.96
C PHE A 123 30.35 25.45 28.72
N HIS A 124 30.36 24.15 28.95
CA HIS A 124 30.20 23.13 27.91
C HIS A 124 28.75 22.64 27.90
N GLN A 125 28.11 22.73 26.74
CA GLN A 125 26.76 22.20 26.55
C GLN A 125 26.74 20.66 26.54
N TYR A 126 25.56 20.06 26.65
CA TYR A 126 25.45 18.60 26.58
C TYR A 126 25.93 18.09 25.22
N SER A 127 26.59 16.94 25.22
CA SER A 127 27.06 16.31 24.00
C SER A 127 26.95 14.79 24.08
N TYR A 128 26.86 14.14 22.92
CA TYR A 128 26.86 12.69 22.82
C TYR A 128 28.19 12.23 22.23
N LEU A 129 28.82 11.28 22.90
CA LEU A 129 29.98 10.56 22.40
C LEU A 129 29.56 9.15 21.97
N TYR A 130 29.92 8.77 20.75
CA TYR A 130 29.65 7.44 20.20
C TYR A 130 30.93 6.63 20.17
N LEU A 131 30.96 5.53 20.92
CA LEU A 131 32.10 4.63 21.02
C LEU A 131 31.75 3.29 20.40
N LYS A 132 32.61 2.79 19.53
CA LYS A 132 32.50 1.43 19.00
C LYS A 132 33.14 0.46 19.99
N VAL A 133 32.35 -0.43 20.58
CA VAL A 133 32.82 -1.36 21.62
C VAL A 133 33.16 -2.73 21.05
N ASP A 134 32.33 -3.22 20.14
CA ASP A 134 32.60 -4.48 19.45
C ASP A 134 32.42 -4.30 17.95
N GLU A 135 33.32 -4.91 17.19
CA GLU A 135 33.22 -4.94 15.75
C GLU A 135 32.26 -6.03 15.31
N GLY A 136 31.32 -5.65 14.45
CA GLY A 136 30.37 -6.56 13.86
C GLY A 136 31.10 -7.67 13.10
N LYS A 137 30.97 -8.90 13.60
CA LYS A 137 31.64 -10.07 13.02
C LYS A 137 30.88 -10.52 11.77
N TRP A 138 31.63 -11.03 10.80
CA TRP A 138 31.05 -11.71 9.66
C TRP A 138 30.57 -13.10 10.08
N LEU A 139 29.28 -13.38 9.90
CA LEU A 139 28.74 -14.72 10.08
C LEU A 139 28.97 -15.49 8.78
N LEU A 140 30.05 -16.26 8.75
CA LEU A 140 30.26 -17.25 7.70
C LEU A 140 29.66 -18.56 8.19
N GLY A 141 28.38 -18.80 7.87
CA GLY A 141 27.72 -20.06 8.20
C GLY A 141 27.91 -21.13 7.13
N ASP A 142 27.55 -22.37 7.47
CA ASP A 142 27.58 -23.53 6.58
C ASP A 142 26.74 -23.35 5.30
N TYR A 143 25.79 -22.42 5.31
CA TYR A 143 24.98 -22.04 4.16
C TYR A 143 25.79 -21.36 3.04
N LEU A 144 26.99 -20.83 3.34
CA LEU A 144 27.93 -20.32 2.33
C LEU A 144 28.70 -21.42 1.59
N LEU A 145 28.74 -22.63 2.16
CA LEU A 145 29.61 -23.71 1.67
C LEU A 145 29.02 -24.50 0.49
N GLY A 146 27.79 -24.17 0.06
CA GLY A 146 27.17 -24.61 -1.19
C GLY A 146 27.36 -26.11 -1.53
N PRO A 147 27.30 -26.49 -2.83
CA PRO A 147 27.54 -27.87 -3.27
C PRO A 147 29.03 -28.30 -3.20
N ILE A 148 29.92 -27.42 -2.75
CA ILE A 148 31.36 -27.70 -2.64
C ILE A 148 31.63 -28.73 -1.53
N LYS A 149 30.86 -28.69 -0.42
CA LYS A 149 30.95 -29.73 0.61
C LYS A 149 30.59 -31.12 0.07
N THR A 150 29.58 -31.25 -0.79
CA THR A 150 29.16 -32.55 -1.35
C THR A 150 30.23 -33.18 -2.23
N THR A 151 30.92 -32.41 -3.06
CA THR A 151 31.99 -32.93 -3.94
C THR A 151 33.29 -33.24 -3.16
N LEU A 152 33.61 -32.45 -2.13
CA LEU A 152 34.75 -32.71 -1.25
C LEU A 152 34.53 -33.94 -0.35
N MET A 153 33.30 -34.15 0.14
CA MET A 153 32.91 -35.35 0.89
C MET A 153 32.90 -36.59 0.00
N GLU A 154 32.45 -36.49 -1.24
CA GLU A 154 32.42 -37.62 -2.19
C GLU A 154 33.82 -38.03 -2.66
N SER A 155 34.70 -37.05 -2.92
CA SER A 155 36.09 -37.32 -3.34
C SER A 155 36.92 -37.98 -2.22
N SER A 156 36.79 -37.50 -0.98
CA SER A 156 37.46 -38.09 0.19
C SER A 156 36.91 -39.49 0.53
N ALA A 157 35.60 -39.72 0.37
CA ALA A 157 35.00 -41.05 0.51
C ALA A 157 35.48 -42.03 -0.59
N LYS A 158 35.60 -41.59 -1.85
CA LYS A 158 36.12 -42.38 -2.96
C LYS A 158 37.60 -42.74 -2.78
N GLN A 159 38.40 -41.82 -2.24
CA GLN A 159 39.81 -42.04 -1.95
C GLN A 159 40.00 -43.08 -0.81
N ARG A 160 39.16 -43.02 0.25
CA ARG A 160 39.13 -44.03 1.31
C ARG A 160 38.74 -45.42 0.79
N LYS A 161 37.74 -45.52 -0.10
CA LYS A 161 37.34 -46.80 -0.73
C LYS A 161 38.43 -47.39 -1.63
N ARG A 162 39.16 -46.55 -2.39
CA ARG A 162 40.32 -46.98 -3.21
C ARG A 162 41.45 -47.53 -2.33
N LYS A 163 41.80 -46.86 -1.22
CA LYS A 163 42.81 -47.36 -0.28
C LYS A 163 42.43 -48.69 0.35
N LYS A 164 41.15 -48.89 0.72
CA LYS A 164 40.66 -50.17 1.25
C LYS A 164 40.70 -51.31 0.22
N LYS A 165 40.36 -51.04 -1.04
CA LYS A 165 40.48 -52.03 -2.14
C LYS A 165 41.93 -52.44 -2.39
N LEU A 166 42.87 -51.51 -2.29
CA LEU A 166 44.30 -51.79 -2.48
C LEU A 166 44.91 -52.57 -1.30
N ALA A 167 44.34 -52.43 -0.10
CA ALA A 167 44.78 -53.13 1.11
C ALA A 167 44.14 -54.52 1.29
N THR A 168 43.27 -54.96 0.37
CA THR A 168 42.71 -56.32 0.40
C THR A 168 43.62 -57.25 -0.41
N PRO A 169 44.36 -58.19 0.22
CA PRO A 169 45.24 -59.08 -0.52
C PRO A 169 44.43 -60.00 -1.44
N LEU A 170 44.90 -60.16 -2.68
CA LEU A 170 44.32 -61.09 -3.65
C LEU A 170 44.50 -62.52 -3.11
N ARG A 171 43.39 -63.18 -2.81
CA ARG A 171 43.34 -64.59 -2.40
C ARG A 171 43.45 -65.49 -3.62
#